data_AF-A0A967WKJ8-F1
#
_entry.id   AF-A0A967WKJ8-F1
#
_cell.length_a   1.000
_cell.length_b   1.000
_cell.length_c   1.000
_cell.angle_alpha   90.00
_cell.angle_beta   90.00
_cell.angle_gamma   90.00
#
_symmetry.space_group_name_H-M   'P 1'
#
loop_
_entity.id
_entity.type
_entity.pdbx_description
1 polymer ?
#
loop_
_entity_poly.entity_id
_entity_poly.type
_entity_poly.pdbx_seq_one_letter_code
_entity_poly.pdbx_strand_id
1 'polypeptide(L)'
;MMVLEPSTINIALGRTLEPELALAAYGVAFSLALLVEAPIIMLLDASVARSVDRQAFRLMRRFTLLLGLIVTGIGLLVSLTPLYALIVEGLMN
;
A
#
# COMPACT_ATOMS: atom_id res chain seq x y z
N MET A 1 3.51 5.01 15.89
CA MET A 1 3.50 6.02 14.81
C MET A 1 2.36 5.83 13.80
N MET A 2 1.51 4.80 13.90
CA MET A 2 0.42 4.53 12.93
C MET A 2 -0.93 5.21 13.24
N VAL A 3 -1.11 5.81 14.43
CA VAL A 3 -2.39 6.48 14.77
C VAL A 3 -2.46 7.90 14.22
N LEU A 4 -1.31 8.58 14.15
CA LEU A 4 -1.24 10.00 13.79
C LEU A 4 -1.30 10.26 12.28
N GLU A 5 -0.84 9.32 11.47
CA GLU A 5 -0.79 9.49 10.00
C GLU A 5 -2.20 9.53 9.38
N PRO A 6 -3.10 8.56 9.64
CA PRO A 6 -4.44 8.60 9.07
C PRO A 6 -5.28 9.75 9.64
N SER A 7 -5.08 10.08 10.92
CA SER A 7 -5.82 11.14 11.59
C SER A 7 -5.42 12.54 11.10
N THR A 8 -4.15 12.77 10.80
CA THR A 8 -3.69 14.04 10.21
C THR A 8 -4.27 14.22 8.81
N ILE A 9 -4.28 13.16 8.00
CA ILE A 9 -4.88 13.18 6.66
C ILE A 9 -6.38 13.45 6.75
N ASN A 10 -7.10 12.75 7.62
CA ASN A 10 -8.54 12.96 7.80
C ASN A 10 -8.88 14.38 8.27
N ILE A 11 -8.06 14.99 9.14
CA ILE A 11 -8.24 16.40 9.55
C ILE A 11 -8.09 17.34 8.35
N ALA A 12 -7.13 17.09 7.46
CA ALA A 12 -6.92 17.90 6.26
C ALA A 12 -8.07 17.71 5.25
N LEU A 13 -8.47 16.46 4.97
CA LEU A 13 -9.58 16.14 4.06
C LEU A 13 -10.91 16.72 4.57
N GLY A 14 -11.13 16.73 5.88
CA GLY A 14 -12.32 17.33 6.51
C GLY A 14 -12.44 18.85 6.32
N ARG A 15 -11.40 19.53 5.82
CA ARG A 15 -11.40 20.98 5.53
C ARG A 15 -11.50 21.29 4.03
N THR A 16 -11.73 20.28 3.20
CA THR A 16 -11.91 20.46 1.74
C THR A 16 -13.32 20.95 1.40
N LEU A 17 -13.56 21.31 0.14
CA LEU A 17 -14.85 21.81 -0.34
C LEU A 17 -15.97 20.75 -0.21
N GLU A 18 -15.61 19.47 -0.38
CA GLU A 18 -16.52 18.33 -0.30
C GLU A 18 -15.97 17.26 0.66
N PRO A 19 -16.13 17.45 1.99
CA PRO A 19 -15.51 16.60 3.00
C PRO A 19 -15.94 15.13 2.94
N GLU A 20 -17.24 14.87 2.75
CA GLU A 20 -17.79 13.51 2.73
C GLU A 20 -17.22 12.70 1.56
N LEU A 21 -17.18 13.29 0.36
CA LEU A 21 -16.62 12.64 -0.82
C LEU A 21 -15.12 12.39 -0.65
N ALA A 22 -14.38 13.39 -0.16
CA ALA A 22 -12.93 13.28 0.03
C ALA A 22 -12.55 12.18 1.05
N LEU A 23 -13.29 12.09 2.17
CA LEU A 23 -13.07 11.08 3.19
C LEU A 23 -13.47 9.67 2.69
N ALA A 24 -14.58 9.55 1.96
CA ALA A 24 -15.02 8.28 1.38
C ALA A 24 -14.01 7.77 0.34
N ALA A 25 -13.57 8.63 -0.59
CA ALA A 25 -12.57 8.31 -1.60
C ALA A 25 -11.24 7.87 -0.96
N TYR A 26 -10.80 8.57 0.09
CA TYR A 26 -9.59 8.19 0.82
C TYR A 26 -9.69 6.80 1.44
N GLY A 27 -10.83 6.46 2.07
CA GLY A 27 -11.04 5.14 2.65
C GLY A 27 -10.90 4.00 1.63
N VAL A 28 -11.48 4.18 0.44
CA VAL A 28 -11.38 3.20 -0.66
C VAL A 28 -9.95 3.10 -1.18
N ALA A 29 -9.32 4.24 -1.46
CA ALA A 29 -7.94 4.29 -1.95
C ALA A 29 -6.95 3.66 -0.95
N PHE A 30 -7.11 3.95 0.34
CA PHE A 30 -6.28 3.39 1.40
C PHE A 30 -6.44 1.87 1.54
N SER A 31 -7.67 1.35 1.43
CA SER A 31 -7.91 -0.09 1.47
C SER A 31 -7.23 -0.83 0.31
N LEU A 32 -7.26 -0.24 -0.89
CA LEU A 32 -6.55 -0.78 -2.05
C LEU A 32 -5.03 -0.69 -1.88
N ALA A 33 -4.52 0.40 -1.33
CA ALA A 33 -3.10 0.55 -1.02
C ALA A 33 -2.62 -0.54 -0.05
N LEU A 34 -3.38 -0.81 1.02
CA LEU A 34 -3.07 -1.88 1.98
C LEU A 34 -3.04 -3.27 1.32
N LEU A 35 -3.94 -3.54 0.38
CA LEU A 35 -3.94 -4.80 -0.36
C LEU A 35 -2.63 -4.99 -1.15
N VAL A 36 -2.16 -3.91 -1.78
CA VAL A 36 -0.92 -3.89 -2.56
C VAL A 36 0.30 -3.96 -1.65
N GLU A 37 0.27 -3.36 -0.46
CA GLU A 37 1.37 -3.37 0.51
C GLU A 37 1.43 -4.63 1.39
N ALA A 38 0.35 -5.42 1.46
CA ALA A 38 0.28 -6.63 2.30
C ALA A 38 1.52 -7.55 2.18
N PRO A 39 2.08 -7.83 0.98
CA PRO A 39 3.28 -8.66 0.85
C PRO A 39 4.52 -8.04 1.49
N ILE A 40 4.65 -6.71 1.49
CA ILE A 40 5.75 -6.00 2.13
C ILE A 40 5.62 -6.10 3.65
N ILE A 41 4.41 -5.95 4.19
CA ILE A 41 4.17 -6.08 5.63
C ILE A 41 4.57 -7.49 6.11
N MET A 42 4.25 -8.52 5.33
CA MET A 42 4.61 -9.91 5.62
C MET A 42 6.11 -10.22 5.50
N LEU A 43 6.94 -9.33 4.92
CA LEU A 43 8.39 -9.55 4.85
C LEU A 43 9.02 -9.64 6.24
N LEU A 44 8.47 -8.96 7.24
CA LEU A 44 8.96 -9.05 8.61
C LEU A 44 8.80 -10.47 9.15
N ASP A 45 7.60 -11.05 9.01
CA ASP A 45 7.31 -12.41 9.45
C ASP A 45 8.16 -13.44 8.68
N ALA A 46 8.30 -13.26 7.36
CA ALA A 46 9.16 -14.10 6.53
C ALA A 46 10.63 -14.01 6.95
N SER A 47 11.10 -12.82 7.35
CA SER A 47 12.46 -12.60 7.82
C SER A 47 12.72 -13.32 9.15
N VAL A 48 11.80 -13.23 10.10
CA VAL A 48 11.89 -13.93 11.39
C VAL A 48 11.86 -15.44 11.20
N ALA A 49 11.02 -15.95 10.30
CA ALA A 49 10.88 -17.38 10.06
C ALA A 49 12.10 -18.04 9.37
N ARG A 50 12.90 -17.29 8.59
CA ARG A 50 13.94 -17.86 7.71
C ARG A 50 15.34 -17.28 7.78
N SER A 51 15.60 -16.22 8.55
CA SER A 51 16.92 -15.58 8.59
C SER A 51 17.84 -16.18 9.67
N VAL A 52 18.27 -17.43 9.48
CA VAL A 52 19.18 -18.12 10.42
C VAL A 52 20.66 -17.96 10.02
N ASP A 53 20.94 -17.91 8.71
CA ASP A 53 22.31 -17.90 8.16
C ASP A 53 22.62 -16.70 7.27
N ARG A 54 23.91 -16.36 7.12
CA ARG A 54 24.40 -15.30 6.21
C ARG A 54 23.97 -15.50 4.74
N GLN A 55 23.78 -16.74 4.30
CA GLN A 55 23.27 -17.04 2.96
C GLN A 55 21.77 -16.74 2.85
N ALA A 56 20.99 -17.11 3.87
CA ALA A 56 19.56 -16.78 3.95
C ALA A 56 19.33 -15.26 3.99
N PHE A 57 20.17 -14.51 4.71
CA PHE A 57 20.09 -13.04 4.74
C PHE A 57 20.33 -12.41 3.35
N ARG A 58 21.33 -12.89 2.59
CA ARG A 58 21.59 -12.38 1.23
C ARG A 58 20.44 -12.68 0.27
N LEU A 59 19.80 -13.85 0.40
CA LEU A 59 18.61 -14.21 -0.38
C LEU A 59 17.43 -13.33 0.01
N MET A 60 17.17 -13.17 1.31
CA MET A 60 16.09 -12.33 1.83
C MET A 60 16.23 -10.88 1.36
N ARG A 61 17.44 -10.31 1.41
CA ARG A 61 17.69 -8.95 0.89
C ARG A 61 17.35 -8.79 -0.59
N ARG A 62 17.70 -9.78 -1.44
CA ARG A 62 17.33 -9.75 -2.87
C ARG A 62 15.84 -9.87 -3.06
N PHE A 63 15.19 -10.75 -2.31
CA PHE A 63 13.74 -10.93 -2.32
C PHE A 63 13.02 -9.65 -1.91
N THR A 64 13.41 -9.04 -0.80
CA THR A 64 12.86 -7.75 -0.32
C THR A 64 13.00 -6.65 -1.36
N LEU A 65 14.17 -6.52 -2.00
CA LEU A 65 14.37 -5.49 -3.04
C LEU A 65 13.50 -5.73 -4.27
N LEU A 66 13.42 -6.99 -4.73
CA LEU A 66 12.57 -7.36 -5.87
C LEU A 66 11.08 -7.11 -5.54
N LEU A 67 10.62 -7.56 -4.37
CA LEU A 67 9.25 -7.40 -3.94
C LEU A 67 8.88 -5.92 -3.78
N GLY A 68 9.77 -5.13 -3.15
CA GLY A 68 9.60 -3.69 -3.05
C GLY A 68 9.46 -3.03 -4.42
N LEU A 69 10.33 -3.38 -5.38
CA LEU A 69 10.28 -2.84 -6.73
C LEU A 69 9.01 -3.23 -7.49
N ILE A 70 8.53 -4.47 -7.31
CA ILE A 70 7.25 -4.94 -7.88
C ILE A 70 6.08 -4.15 -7.29
N VAL A 71 6.01 -4.03 -5.97
CA VAL A 71 4.91 -3.33 -5.28
C VAL A 71 4.90 -1.85 -5.62
N THR A 72 6.06 -1.18 -5.63
CA THR A 72 6.18 0.20 -6.11
C THR A 72 5.77 0.33 -7.58
N GLY A 73 6.18 -0.62 -8.44
CA GLY A 73 5.78 -0.64 -9.84
C GLY A 73 4.27 -0.77 -10.02
N ILE A 74 3.62 -1.68 -9.28
CA ILE A 74 2.16 -1.84 -9.29
C ILE A 74 1.48 -0.56 -8.80
N GLY A 75 1.93 0.03 -7.69
CA GLY A 75 1.37 1.27 -7.16
C GLY A 75 1.47 2.43 -8.16
N LEU A 76 2.63 2.59 -8.80
CA LEU A 76 2.83 3.59 -9.85
C LEU A 76 1.95 3.35 -11.06
N LEU A 77 1.85 2.10 -11.53
CA LEU A 77 0.99 1.77 -12.66
C LEU A 77 -0.47 2.07 -12.35
N VAL A 78 -0.99 1.64 -11.20
CA VAL A 78 -2.39 1.89 -10.82
C VAL A 78 -2.66 3.38 -10.63
N SER A 79 -1.71 4.13 -10.06
CA SER A 79 -1.89 5.56 -9.77
C SER A 79 -1.69 6.47 -10.99
N LEU A 80 -0.81 6.12 -11.94
CA LEU A 80 -0.49 6.95 -13.11
C LEU A 80 -1.32 6.58 -14.35
N THR A 81 -2.03 5.47 -14.33
CA THR A 81 -2.85 5.00 -15.46
C THR A 81 -4.34 5.02 -15.09
N PRO A 82 -5.27 5.00 -16.06
CA PRO A 82 -6.71 4.92 -15.79
C PRO A 82 -7.14 3.57 -15.18
N LEU A 83 -6.21 2.68 -14.83
CA LEU A 83 -6.52 1.39 -14.19
C LEU A 83 -7.28 1.56 -12.87
N TYR A 84 -7.02 2.62 -12.11
CA TYR A 84 -7.78 2.88 -10.88
C TYR A 84 -9.29 3.04 -11.17
N ALA A 85 -9.65 3.85 -12.18
CA ALA A 85 -11.04 4.02 -12.59
C ALA A 85 -11.64 2.69 -13.07
N LEU A 86 -10.89 1.89 -13.84
CA LEU A 86 -11.36 0.58 -14.30
C LEU A 86 -11.62 -0.39 -13.14
N ILE A 87 -10.76 -0.41 -12.12
CA ILE A 87 -10.90 -1.28 -10.96
C ILE A 87 -12.07 -0.82 -10.09
N VAL A 88 -12.17 0.47 -9.79
CA VAL A 88 -13.19 1.00 -8.88
C VAL A 88 -14.56 1.10 -9.55
N GLU A 89 -14.66 1.64 -10.76
CA GLU A 89 -15.93 1.80 -11.47
C GLU A 89 -16.39 0.53 -12.19
N GLY A 90 -15.45 -0.36 -12.56
CA GLY A 90 -15.76 -1.59 -13.29
C GLY A 90 -15.97 -2.81 -12.39
N LEU A 91 -15.24 -2.93 -11.28
CA LEU A 91 -15.27 -4.11 -10.42
C LEU A 91 -16.03 -3.90 -9.11
N MET A 92 -16.09 -2.66 -8.59
CA MET A 92 -16.72 -2.33 -7.30
C MET A 92 -18.10 -1.68 -7.41
N ASN A 93 -18.70 -1.70 -8.61
CA ASN A 93 -20.02 -1.15 -8.92
C ASN A 93 -21.13 -2.20 -8.77
#